data_AF-A0A841N6B6-F1
#
_entry.id   AF-A0A841N6B6-F1
#
_cell.length_a   1.000
_cell.length_b   1.000
_cell.length_c   1.000
_cell.angle_alpha   90.00
_cell.angle_beta   90.00
_cell.angle_gamma   90.00
#
_symmetry.space_group_name_H-M   'P 1'
#
loop_
_entity.id
_entity.type
_entity.pdbx_description
1 polymer ?
#
loop_
_entity_poly.entity_id
_entity_poly.type
_entity_poly.pdbx_seq_one_letter_code
_entity_poly.pdbx_strand_id
1 'polypeptide(L)'
;MIGTWKGKYKYNVNKSSELYNKEVEFLLKITEFDGENFTGTVQDNDHEYGTRGVGTVRGKINNNGIEFIKQMPVKTMVSINGKRTENENEKHTPIYYTGISNLKDSYTGNWKIKCGSFINKLLYFLFGVKGIWEITKIE
;
A
#
# COMPACT_ATOMS: atom_id res chain seq x y z
N MET A 1 11.65 -12.50 -9.28
CA MET A 1 11.07 -11.22 -8.82
C MET A 1 10.50 -10.39 -9.96
N ILE A 2 11.25 -10.15 -11.04
CA ILE A 2 10.74 -9.50 -12.26
C ILE A 2 9.43 -10.18 -12.71
N GLY A 3 8.45 -9.36 -13.08
CA GLY A 3 7.14 -9.82 -13.52
C GLY A 3 5.99 -8.97 -12.99
N THR A 4 4.78 -9.47 -13.26
CA THR A 4 3.52 -8.86 -12.81
C THR A 4 3.02 -9.62 -11.59
N TRP A 5 2.58 -8.87 -10.58
CA TRP A 5 2.08 -9.37 -9.32
C TRP A 5 0.69 -8.76 -9.05
N LYS A 6 -0.27 -9.62 -8.72
CA LYS A 6 -1.58 -9.18 -8.25
C LYS A 6 -1.57 -9.13 -6.72
N GLY A 7 -2.03 -8.04 -6.15
CA GLY A 7 -2.09 -7.83 -4.72
C GLY A 7 -3.45 -7.38 -4.23
N LYS A 8 -3.67 -7.54 -2.94
CA LYS A 8 -4.78 -6.92 -2.22
C LYS A 8 -4.37 -6.49 -0.82
N TYR A 9 -4.97 -5.42 -0.31
CA TYR A 9 -4.76 -4.97 1.06
C TYR A 9 -6.07 -4.63 1.76
N LYS A 10 -6.06 -4.76 3.09
CA LYS A 10 -7.17 -4.43 3.99
C LYS A 10 -6.73 -3.42 5.03
N TYR A 11 -7.64 -2.54 5.43
CA TYR A 11 -7.44 -1.65 6.57
C TYR A 11 -7.67 -2.40 7.89
N ASN A 12 -6.81 -2.16 8.88
CA ASN A 12 -7.02 -2.64 10.24
C ASN A 12 -7.79 -1.57 11.04
N VAL A 13 -9.11 -1.60 10.93
CA VAL A 13 -10.06 -0.64 11.53
C VAL A 13 -11.11 -1.36 12.40
N ASN A 14 -11.84 -0.59 13.21
CA ASN A 14 -12.94 -1.12 14.00
C ASN A 14 -14.11 -1.63 13.13
N LYS A 15 -14.92 -2.55 13.67
CA LYS A 15 -16.08 -3.14 12.96
C LYS A 15 -17.15 -2.12 12.56
N SER A 16 -17.20 -0.98 13.24
CA SER A 16 -18.14 0.12 12.97
C SER A 16 -17.72 1.01 11.80
N SER A 17 -16.50 0.86 11.25
CA SER A 17 -16.02 1.67 10.13
C SER A 17 -16.50 1.10 8.80
N GLU A 18 -16.82 1.99 7.86
CA GLU A 18 -17.10 1.65 6.46
C GLU A 18 -15.91 0.94 5.77
N LEU A 19 -14.71 1.09 6.31
CA LEU A 19 -13.49 0.45 5.81
C LEU A 19 -13.31 -0.98 6.34
N TYR A 20 -14.16 -1.42 7.27
CA TYR A 20 -14.05 -2.76 7.84
C TYR A 20 -14.28 -3.82 6.76
N ASN A 21 -13.36 -4.77 6.68
CA ASN A 21 -13.33 -5.84 5.66
C ASN A 21 -13.26 -5.40 4.20
N LYS A 22 -13.10 -4.10 3.89
CA LYS A 22 -12.88 -3.64 2.52
C LYS A 22 -11.49 -4.05 2.04
N GLU A 23 -11.45 -4.64 0.85
CA GLU A 23 -10.24 -5.02 0.14
C GLU A 23 -10.00 -4.05 -1.00
N VAL A 24 -8.76 -3.59 -1.12
CA VAL A 24 -8.30 -2.85 -2.30
C VAL A 24 -7.36 -3.75 -3.08
N GLU A 25 -7.74 -4.06 -4.32
CA GLU A 25 -6.86 -4.75 -5.26
C GLU A 25 -5.83 -3.78 -5.84
N PHE A 26 -4.64 -4.28 -6.15
CA PHE A 26 -3.61 -3.53 -6.86
C PHE A 26 -2.79 -4.43 -7.77
N LEU A 27 -2.22 -3.82 -8.81
CA LEU A 27 -1.30 -4.46 -9.72
C LEU A 27 0.10 -3.87 -9.52
N LEU A 28 1.08 -4.75 -9.33
CA LEU A 28 2.48 -4.40 -9.14
C LEU A 28 3.28 -4.98 -10.30
N LYS A 29 4.02 -4.14 -11.03
CA LYS A 29 4.91 -4.57 -12.12
C LYS A 29 6.34 -4.27 -11.74
N ILE A 30 7.14 -5.32 -11.51
CA ILE A 30 8.55 -5.22 -11.18
C ILE A 30 9.36 -5.30 -12.48
N THR A 31 10.09 -4.24 -12.79
CA THR A 31 10.86 -4.10 -14.04
C THR A 31 12.37 -4.27 -13.83
N GLU A 32 12.88 -4.01 -12.63
CA GLU A 32 14.29 -4.14 -12.31
C GLU A 32 14.46 -4.97 -11.03
N PHE A 33 15.48 -5.84 -11.01
CA PHE A 33 15.86 -6.64 -9.85
C PHE A 33 17.35 -7.01 -9.92
N ASP A 34 18.12 -6.69 -8.89
CA ASP A 34 19.57 -6.95 -8.83
C ASP A 34 19.94 -8.20 -8.02
N GLY A 35 18.95 -8.95 -7.54
CA GLY A 35 19.11 -10.08 -6.62
C GLY A 35 18.67 -9.77 -5.19
N GLU A 36 18.64 -8.49 -4.80
CA GLU A 36 18.17 -8.03 -3.49
C GLU A 36 17.12 -6.94 -3.63
N ASN A 37 17.44 -5.88 -4.36
CA ASN A 37 16.61 -4.68 -4.56
C ASN A 37 15.78 -4.79 -5.83
N PHE A 38 14.56 -4.26 -5.78
CA PHE A 38 13.67 -4.17 -6.93
C PHE A 38 13.00 -2.81 -7.08
N THR A 39 12.69 -2.46 -8.32
CA THR A 39 11.92 -1.26 -8.66
C THR A 39 10.81 -1.59 -9.68
N GLY A 40 9.81 -0.72 -9.75
CA GLY A 40 8.71 -0.91 -10.69
C GLY A 40 7.57 0.08 -10.50
N THR A 41 6.39 -0.31 -10.99
CA THR A 41 5.16 0.49 -10.92
C THR A 41 4.07 -0.22 -10.14
N VAL A 42 3.15 0.55 -9.58
CA VAL A 42 1.98 0.03 -8.86
C VAL A 42 0.74 0.86 -9.16
N GLN A 43 -0.41 0.21 -9.29
CA GLN A 43 -1.69 0.87 -9.53
C GLN A 43 -2.77 0.18 -8.69
N ASP A 44 -3.55 0.95 -7.94
CA ASP A 44 -4.73 0.42 -7.25
C ASP A 44 -5.89 0.31 -8.24
N ASN A 45 -6.62 -0.80 -8.16
CA ASN A 45 -7.81 -1.10 -8.95
C ASN A 45 -9.08 -0.88 -8.11
N ASP A 46 -9.10 0.20 -7.34
CA ASP A 46 -10.22 0.58 -6.49
C ASP A 46 -10.31 2.11 -6.44
N HIS A 47 -11.42 2.65 -6.97
CA HIS A 47 -11.67 4.09 -7.01
C HIS A 47 -12.21 4.64 -5.69
N GLU A 48 -12.79 3.80 -4.82
CA GLU A 48 -13.43 4.21 -3.58
C GLU A 48 -12.40 4.26 -2.44
N TYR A 49 -11.60 3.21 -2.30
CA TYR A 49 -10.72 2.99 -1.15
C TYR A 49 -9.22 2.91 -1.51
N GLY A 50 -8.90 2.82 -2.80
CA GLY A 50 -7.52 2.83 -3.32
C GLY A 50 -6.94 4.22 -3.53
N THR A 51 -5.66 4.31 -3.86
CA THR A 51 -4.99 5.57 -4.20
C THR A 51 -4.88 5.72 -5.71
N ARG A 52 -5.25 6.88 -6.25
CA ARG A 52 -5.37 7.08 -7.69
C ARG A 52 -4.01 7.20 -8.39
N GLY A 53 -3.98 6.76 -9.65
CA GLY A 53 -2.86 6.92 -10.56
C GLY A 53 -1.83 5.79 -10.51
N VAL A 54 -0.83 5.86 -11.38
CA VAL A 54 0.28 4.92 -11.42
C VAL A 54 1.40 5.44 -10.53
N GLY A 55 1.66 4.72 -9.44
CA GLY A 55 2.75 4.98 -8.52
C GLY A 55 4.01 4.20 -8.85
N THR A 56 5.07 4.49 -8.10
CA THR A 56 6.33 3.75 -8.14
C THR A 56 6.46 2.84 -6.94
N VAL A 57 7.07 1.68 -7.13
CA VAL A 57 7.53 0.80 -6.04
C VAL A 57 9.06 0.79 -5.98
N ARG A 58 9.60 0.77 -4.77
CA ARG A 58 11.00 0.42 -4.49
C ARG A 58 11.04 -0.49 -3.29
N GLY A 59 11.73 -1.60 -3.40
CA GLY A 59 11.78 -2.57 -2.32
C GLY A 59 13.02 -3.43 -2.35
N LYS A 60 13.09 -4.35 -1.39
CA LYS A 60 14.13 -5.34 -1.25
C LYS A 60 13.56 -6.66 -0.75
N ILE A 61 14.25 -7.75 -1.05
CA ILE A 61 14.02 -9.09 -0.52
C ILE A 61 15.21 -9.46 0.35
N ASN A 62 14.98 -10.07 1.51
CA ASN A 62 16.04 -10.68 2.30
C ASN A 62 15.56 -12.03 2.83
N ASN A 63 16.21 -13.13 2.41
CA ASN A 63 15.79 -14.49 2.71
C ASN A 63 14.31 -14.70 2.32
N ASN A 64 13.45 -14.88 3.32
CA ASN A 64 12.01 -15.06 3.14
C ASN A 64 11.24 -13.74 3.29
N GLY A 65 11.89 -12.63 3.62
CA GLY A 65 11.26 -11.33 3.86
C GLY A 65 11.19 -10.47 2.61
N ILE A 66 10.16 -9.64 2.52
CA ILE A 66 10.00 -8.59 1.50
C ILE A 66 9.66 -7.28 2.19
N GLU A 67 10.30 -6.20 1.76
CA GLU A 67 9.97 -4.84 2.19
C GLU A 67 9.88 -3.94 0.97
N PHE A 68 8.84 -3.10 0.88
CA PHE A 68 8.76 -2.12 -0.19
C PHE A 68 7.99 -0.88 0.19
N ILE A 69 8.27 0.19 -0.54
CA ILE A 69 7.62 1.49 -0.41
C ILE A 69 6.84 1.74 -1.68
N LYS A 70 5.55 1.98 -1.53
CA LYS A 70 4.64 2.45 -2.57
C LYS A 70 4.53 3.96 -2.46
N GLN A 71 4.85 4.64 -3.56
CA GLN A 71 4.75 6.09 -3.70
C GLN A 71 3.73 6.43 -4.79
N MET A 72 2.58 6.95 -4.38
CA MET A 72 1.49 7.29 -5.29
C MET A 72 1.51 8.77 -5.69
N PRO A 73 1.06 9.10 -6.91
CA PRO A 73 1.17 10.45 -7.44
C PRO A 73 0.11 11.40 -6.87
N VAL A 74 -1.05 10.88 -6.46
CA VAL A 74 -2.17 11.68 -5.93
C VAL A 74 -2.36 11.42 -4.46
N LYS A 75 -2.35 12.48 -3.65
CA LYS A 75 -2.68 12.40 -2.23
C LYS A 75 -4.15 12.10 -2.08
N THR A 76 -4.44 11.02 -1.37
CA THR A 76 -5.78 10.50 -1.11
C THR A 76 -5.93 10.35 0.39
N MET A 77 -7.07 10.76 0.92
CA MET A 77 -7.46 10.48 2.30
C MET A 77 -8.85 9.87 2.27
N VAL A 78 -9.03 8.76 2.99
CA VAL A 78 -10.34 8.13 3.17
C VAL A 78 -10.66 8.16 4.64
N SER A 79 -11.78 8.77 5.01
CA SER A 79 -12.23 8.83 6.39
C SER A 79 -12.84 7.49 6.84
N ILE A 80 -12.97 7.31 8.16
CA ILE A 80 -13.63 6.13 8.74
C ILE A 80 -15.09 5.94 8.30
N ASN A 81 -15.73 7.00 7.81
CA ASN A 81 -17.10 7.03 7.27
C ASN A 81 -17.11 6.87 5.75
N GLY A 82 -15.98 6.48 5.13
CA GLY A 82 -15.86 6.31 3.68
C GLY A 82 -15.74 7.62 2.88
N LYS A 83 -15.66 8.79 3.54
CA LYS A 83 -15.49 10.06 2.81
C LYS A 83 -14.08 10.15 2.24
N ARG A 84 -14.00 10.22 0.91
CA ARG A 84 -12.75 10.39 0.15
C ARG A 84 -12.46 11.86 -0.13
N THR A 85 -11.19 12.26 -0.01
CA THR A 85 -10.68 13.54 -0.51
C THR A 85 -9.37 13.32 -1.25
N GLU A 86 -9.19 14.01 -2.37
CA GLU A 86 -8.00 13.92 -3.20
C GLU A 86 -7.37 15.31 -3.39
N ASN A 87 -6.05 15.33 -3.53
CA ASN A 87 -5.30 16.49 -4.02
C ASN A 87 -4.33 16.02 -5.10
N GLU A 88 -4.63 16.36 -6.35
CA GLU A 88 -3.84 15.98 -7.52
C GLU A 88 -2.49 16.69 -7.60
N ASN A 89 -2.33 17.80 -6.88
CA ASN A 89 -1.10 18.60 -6.85
C ASN A 89 -0.10 18.10 -5.78
N GLU A 90 -0.50 17.14 -4.94
CA GLU A 90 0.33 16.60 -3.88
C GLU A 90 0.51 15.09 -4.04
N LYS A 91 1.73 14.60 -3.79
CA LYS A 91 1.99 13.17 -3.71
C LYS A 91 1.40 12.59 -2.44
N HIS A 92 0.92 11.34 -2.52
CA HIS A 92 0.49 10.61 -1.33
C HIS A 92 1.67 10.39 -0.37
N THR A 93 1.38 10.37 0.93
CA THR A 93 2.38 9.93 1.92
C THR A 93 2.87 8.52 1.58
N PRO A 94 4.18 8.23 1.64
CA PRO A 94 4.69 6.90 1.34
C PRO A 94 4.01 5.80 2.15
N ILE A 95 3.64 4.70 1.47
CA ILE A 95 3.00 3.53 2.09
C ILE A 95 4.06 2.44 2.19
N TYR A 96 4.34 1.99 3.41
CA TYR A 96 5.39 1.02 3.70
C TYR A 96 4.78 -0.36 3.85
N TYR A 97 5.32 -1.34 3.13
CA TYR A 97 4.91 -2.73 3.15
C TYR A 97 6.07 -3.59 3.67
N THR A 98 5.76 -4.53 4.54
CA THR A 98 6.67 -5.55 5.07
C THR A 98 5.94 -6.88 5.07
N GLY A 99 6.57 -7.95 4.64
CA GLY A 99 5.95 -9.27 4.61
C GLY A 99 6.95 -10.42 4.57
N ILE A 100 6.41 -11.63 4.55
CA ILE A 100 7.15 -12.88 4.45
C ILE A 100 6.57 -13.72 3.32
N SER A 101 7.42 -14.54 2.69
CA SER A 101 6.99 -15.52 1.71
C SER A 101 6.17 -16.60 2.41
N ASN A 102 5.00 -16.89 1.85
CA ASN A 102 4.08 -17.90 2.38
C ASN A 102 4.10 -19.17 1.52
N LEU A 103 4.20 -19.00 0.20
CA LEU A 103 4.42 -20.05 -0.79
C LEU A 103 5.41 -19.54 -1.85
N LYS A 104 5.76 -20.41 -2.81
CA LYS A 104 6.49 -20.00 -4.00
C LYS A 104 5.72 -18.88 -4.71
N ASP A 105 6.40 -17.78 -4.99
CA ASP A 105 5.84 -16.62 -5.71
C ASP A 105 4.63 -15.95 -5.02
N SER A 106 4.56 -16.01 -3.69
CA SER A 106 3.58 -15.25 -2.90
C SER A 106 4.16 -14.69 -1.61
N TYR A 107 3.65 -13.52 -1.20
CA TYR A 107 4.01 -12.86 0.06
C TYR A 107 2.76 -12.35 0.77
N THR A 108 2.80 -12.37 2.10
CA THR A 108 1.78 -11.77 2.95
C THR A 108 2.44 -10.91 4.02
N GLY A 109 1.74 -9.90 4.53
CA GLY A 109 2.34 -9.06 5.54
C GLY A 109 1.49 -7.90 6.01
N ASN A 110 2.18 -6.89 6.55
CA ASN A 110 1.59 -5.67 7.07
C ASN A 110 1.99 -4.47 6.21
N TRP A 111 1.08 -3.50 6.11
CA TRP A 111 1.36 -2.21 5.51
C TRP A 111 1.05 -1.10 6.51
N LYS A 112 1.72 0.05 6.36
CA LYS A 112 1.47 1.24 7.17
C LYS A 112 1.80 2.54 6.46
N ILE A 113 1.08 3.59 6.79
CA ILE A 113 1.39 4.97 6.46
C ILE A 113 1.95 5.63 7.72
N LYS A 114 3.16 6.17 7.64
CA LYS A 114 3.74 6.97 8.73
C LYS A 114 3.19 8.39 8.63
N CYS A 115 2.19 8.74 9.45
CA CYS A 115 1.82 10.13 9.64
C CYS A 115 2.75 10.76 10.68
N GLY A 116 3.50 11.79 10.28
CA GLY A 116 4.33 12.58 11.18
C GLY A 116 4.39 14.03 10.70
N SER A 117 3.60 14.91 11.31
CA SER A 117 4.05 16.11 12.05
C SER A 117 2.85 17.00 12.40
N PHE A 118 2.96 17.71 13.52
CA PHE A 118 1.92 18.52 14.18
C PHE A 118 1.46 19.69 13.31
N ILE A 119 0.19 19.69 12.91
CA ILE A 119 -0.49 20.89 12.41
C ILE A 119 -1.74 21.10 13.25
N ASN A 120 -1.71 22.19 14.02
CA ASN A 120 -2.79 22.88 14.72
C ASN A 120 -4.18 22.20 14.76
N LYS A 121 -4.57 21.79 15.98
CA LYS A 121 -5.95 21.76 16.50
C LYS A 121 -6.98 20.90 15.75
N LEU A 122 -6.67 19.66 15.39
CA LEU A 122 -7.72 18.61 15.33
C LEU A 122 -7.16 17.20 15.58
N LEU A 123 -7.55 16.64 16.71
CA LEU A 123 -7.04 15.44 17.35
C LEU A 123 -7.61 14.15 16.73
N TYR A 124 -7.27 13.80 15.48
CA TYR A 124 -7.81 12.57 14.82
C TYR A 124 -6.81 11.58 14.18
N PHE A 125 -5.48 11.78 14.27
CA PHE A 125 -4.52 10.89 13.59
C PHE A 125 -3.32 10.42 14.45
N LEU A 126 -3.54 10.07 15.72
CA LEU A 126 -2.48 9.54 16.59
C LEU A 126 -2.10 8.08 16.30
N PHE A 127 -2.78 7.39 15.39
CA PHE A 127 -2.44 6.03 15.00
C PHE A 127 -2.24 6.01 13.48
N GLY A 128 -0.98 5.82 13.04
CA GLY A 128 -0.69 5.64 11.62
C GLY A 128 -1.61 4.58 11.01
N VAL A 129 -2.17 4.86 9.83
CA VAL A 129 -3.06 3.93 9.13
C VAL A 129 -2.26 2.69 8.78
N LYS A 130 -2.78 1.51 9.10
CA LYS A 130 -2.10 0.23 8.92
C LYS A 130 -3.08 -0.86 8.53
N GLY A 131 -2.54 -1.97 8.07
CA GLY A 131 -3.35 -3.11 7.70
C GLY A 131 -2.54 -4.32 7.25
N ILE A 132 -3.23 -5.29 6.67
CA ILE A 132 -2.63 -6.51 6.12
C ILE A 132 -2.70 -6.52 4.60
N TRP A 133 -1.81 -7.26 3.97
CA TRP A 133 -1.77 -7.39 2.52
C TRP A 133 -1.27 -8.77 2.10
N GLU A 134 -1.56 -9.13 0.85
CA GLU A 134 -0.99 -10.28 0.15
C GLU A 134 -0.71 -9.94 -1.31
N ILE A 135 0.30 -10.57 -1.91
CA ILE A 135 0.56 -10.57 -3.35
C ILE A 135 0.88 -11.97 -3.84
N THR A 136 0.54 -12.23 -5.09
CA THR A 136 0.91 -13.45 -5.84
C THR A 136 1.38 -13.06 -7.22
N LYS A 137 2.46 -13.69 -7.70
CA LYS A 137 2.95 -13.48 -9.06
C LYS A 137 1.96 -14.08 -10.07
N ILE A 138 1.70 -13.36 -11.16
CA ILE A 138 0.80 -13.80 -12.23
C ILE A 138 1.49 -13.95 -13.59
N GLU A 139 2.60 -13.24 -13.81
CA GLU A 139 3.42 -13.29 -15.05
C GLU A 139 4.90 -13.10 -14.71
#